data_AF-A0A086LLX4-F1
#
_entry.id   AF-A0A086LLX4-F1
#
_cell.length_a   1.000
_cell.length_b   1.000
_cell.length_c   1.000
_cell.angle_alpha   90.00
_cell.angle_beta   90.00
_cell.angle_gamma   90.00
#
_symmetry.space_group_name_H-M   'P 1'
#
loop_
_entity.id
_entity.type
_entity.pdbx_description
1 polymer ?
#
loop_
_entity_poly.entity_id
_entity_poly.type
_entity_poly.pdbx_seq_one_letter_code
_entity_poly.pdbx_strand_id
1 'polypeptide(L)'
;FPRFSRCSKAQQDALLPHVETGTITLIGATTENPSFEVNRALLSRCRVCKLEPLTEEDLTTILQRAAKEENVTITEAAVRVICRLADGDARRALNMLENAIHHERTANENKATNDAESSTSLADPLVTSSFSPSSSSSPCSSSPSCPSASSTSASSTSSMASSSSSMACSGKDGVSAGSEGLVVDVASLESTATKSHLLYDKNRDSYYDLISALHKSVRGSDEHAAVYYLTRMLEAGEDPLKIARRIVRMASEDIGLADPAALSLCVAAYQASHFTGMPECSTALTMAVIYLCKCPKSNAVDLAYSKAKSLVLEYPDAPVPLHIRNAPTKLMSQLGYGRGYVHTNQPEATLPQFQSRAFRAQTYLPEVLLGTQIVPNISRPSARGGWTP
;
A
#
# COMPACT_ATOMS: atom_id res chain seq x y z
N PHE A 1 -20.86 13.10 12.21
CA PHE A 1 -19.55 12.44 12.36
C PHE A 1 -19.66 10.94 12.09
N PRO A 2 -19.07 10.43 10.99
CA PRO A 2 -18.94 8.98 10.76
C PRO A 2 -17.82 8.37 11.62
N ARG A 3 -18.02 7.16 12.16
CA ARG A 3 -17.11 6.45 13.08
C ARG A 3 -16.70 7.30 14.30
N PHE A 4 -17.70 7.78 15.03
CA PHE A 4 -17.51 8.65 16.20
C PHE A 4 -16.70 8.01 17.34
N SER A 5 -16.65 6.68 17.40
CA SER A 5 -15.81 5.90 18.32
C SER A 5 -14.31 6.22 18.24
N ARG A 6 -13.84 6.71 17.08
CA ARG A 6 -12.42 7.05 16.86
C ARG A 6 -12.01 8.42 17.40
N CYS A 7 -12.95 9.26 17.83
CA CYS A 7 -12.63 10.55 18.44
C CYS A 7 -12.08 10.35 19.85
N SER A 8 -10.93 10.97 20.16
CA SER A 8 -10.36 10.91 21.51
C SER A 8 -11.25 11.64 22.52
N LYS A 9 -11.12 11.31 23.82
CA LYS A 9 -11.92 11.95 24.88
C LYS A 9 -11.83 13.48 24.83
N ALA A 10 -10.63 14.05 24.66
CA ALA A 10 -10.44 15.49 24.53
C ALA A 10 -11.15 16.10 23.29
N GLN A 11 -11.22 15.37 22.17
CA GLN A 11 -11.97 15.81 20.97
C GLN A 11 -13.48 15.73 21.20
N GLN A 12 -13.96 14.73 21.93
CA GLN A 12 -15.37 14.61 22.32
C GLN A 12 -15.77 15.71 23.31
N ASP A 13 -14.92 16.01 24.30
CA ASP A 13 -15.15 17.03 25.32
C ASP A 13 -15.19 18.44 24.73
N ALA A 14 -14.43 18.72 23.67
CA ALA A 14 -14.49 19.99 22.94
C ALA A 14 -15.85 20.26 22.27
N LEU A 15 -16.65 19.23 21.99
CA LEU A 15 -17.98 19.39 21.36
C LEU A 15 -19.09 19.69 22.38
N LEU A 16 -18.90 19.38 23.67
CA LEU A 16 -19.93 19.49 24.70
C LEU A 16 -20.53 20.90 24.82
N PRO A 17 -19.75 21.99 24.94
CA PRO A 17 -20.31 23.33 25.12
C PRO A 17 -21.25 23.72 23.97
N HIS A 18 -20.89 23.37 22.73
CA HIS A 18 -21.67 23.71 21.53
C HIS A 18 -22.96 22.89 21.39
N VAL A 19 -22.99 21.67 21.94
CA VAL A 19 -24.22 20.86 22.04
C VAL A 19 -25.13 21.40 23.14
N GLU A 20 -24.57 21.82 24.28
CA GLU A 20 -25.33 22.40 25.40
C GLU A 20 -25.96 23.75 25.07
N THR A 21 -25.26 24.63 24.35
CA THR A 21 -25.78 25.92 23.90
C THR A 21 -26.78 25.79 22.74
N GLY A 22 -27.03 24.58 22.22
CA GLY A 22 -27.86 24.36 21.03
C GLY A 22 -27.25 24.92 19.74
N THR A 23 -25.97 25.27 19.74
CA THR A 23 -25.26 25.82 18.57
C THR A 23 -25.07 24.75 17.48
N ILE A 24 -24.95 23.48 17.86
CA ILE A 24 -24.86 22.35 16.93
C ILE A 24 -25.80 21.19 17.33
N THR A 25 -26.42 20.55 16.33
CA THR A 25 -27.09 19.26 16.49
C THR A 25 -26.10 18.15 16.18
N LEU A 26 -25.60 17.46 17.21
CA LEU A 26 -24.60 16.40 17.03
C LEU A 26 -25.24 15.08 16.56
N ILE A 27 -24.91 14.67 15.34
CA ILE A 27 -25.24 13.34 14.80
C ILE A 27 -23.93 12.52 14.67
N GLY A 28 -23.79 11.50 15.51
CA GLY A 28 -22.67 10.54 15.49
C GLY A 28 -23.13 9.16 15.03
N ALA A 29 -22.34 8.50 14.18
CA ALA A 29 -22.55 7.12 13.77
C ALA A 29 -21.36 6.24 14.17
N THR A 30 -21.63 5.06 14.71
CA THR A 30 -20.62 4.05 15.08
C THR A 30 -21.15 2.64 14.82
N THR A 31 -20.24 1.70 14.55
CA THR A 31 -20.51 0.25 14.46
C THR A 31 -20.20 -0.48 15.78
N GLU A 32 -19.54 0.21 16.69
CA GLU A 32 -19.12 -0.29 18.01
C GLU A 32 -20.11 0.21 19.08
N ASN A 33 -20.13 -0.41 20.27
CA ASN A 33 -21.15 -0.10 21.27
C ASN A 33 -20.84 1.27 21.94
N PRO A 34 -21.72 2.29 21.78
CA PRO A 34 -21.41 3.67 22.15
C PRO A 34 -21.19 3.86 23.66
N SER A 35 -21.65 2.96 24.52
CA SER A 35 -21.47 3.06 25.98
C SER A 35 -20.02 2.89 26.44
N PHE A 36 -19.14 2.30 25.62
CA PHE A 36 -17.72 2.10 25.93
C PHE A 36 -16.80 3.21 25.40
N GLU A 37 -17.16 3.81 24.26
CA GLU A 37 -16.26 4.68 23.48
C GLU A 37 -16.67 6.16 23.51
N VAL A 38 -17.95 6.44 23.72
CA VAL A 38 -18.46 7.81 23.83
C VAL A 38 -18.44 8.26 25.29
N ASN A 39 -17.99 9.48 25.54
CA ASN A 39 -18.00 10.04 26.89
C ASN A 39 -19.44 10.11 27.42
N ARG A 40 -19.63 9.71 28.68
CA ARG A 40 -20.91 9.72 29.40
C ARG A 40 -21.58 11.10 29.37
N ALA A 41 -20.79 12.17 29.36
CA ALA A 41 -21.28 13.54 29.27
C ALA A 41 -21.98 13.85 27.92
N LEU A 42 -21.49 13.31 26.81
CA LEU A 42 -22.20 13.38 25.52
C LEU A 42 -23.38 12.41 25.48
N LEU A 43 -23.22 11.17 25.98
CA LEU A 43 -24.31 10.19 26.01
C LEU A 43 -25.54 10.69 26.80
N SER A 44 -25.36 11.49 27.84
CA SER A 44 -26.49 12.09 28.58
C SER A 44 -27.20 13.23 27.82
N ARG A 45 -26.67 13.67 26.68
CA ARG A 45 -27.19 14.76 25.84
C ARG A 45 -27.58 14.30 24.43
N CYS A 46 -27.23 13.06 24.05
CA CYS A 46 -27.51 12.49 22.74
C CYS A 46 -28.48 11.29 22.85
N ARG A 47 -29.49 11.23 21.98
CA ARG A 47 -30.35 10.04 21.90
C ARG A 47 -29.63 8.93 21.13
N VAL A 48 -29.44 7.78 21.78
CA VAL A 48 -28.91 6.57 21.11
C VAL A 48 -30.05 5.89 20.35
N CYS A 49 -29.89 5.76 19.03
CA CYS A 49 -30.77 4.97 18.17
C CYS A 49 -30.00 3.74 17.69
N LYS A 50 -30.49 2.53 17.98
CA LYS A 50 -29.96 1.31 17.36
C LYS A 50 -30.52 1.22 15.93
N LEU A 51 -29.65 0.98 14.97
CA LEU A 51 -30.03 0.60 13.60
C LEU A 51 -29.78 -0.89 13.44
N GLU A 52 -30.74 -1.61 12.87
CA GLU A 52 -30.59 -3.01 12.49
C GLU A 52 -30.07 -3.10 11.03
N PRO A 53 -29.44 -4.22 10.63
CA PRO A 53 -29.15 -4.48 9.22
C PRO A 53 -30.43 -4.50 8.37
N LEU A 54 -30.33 -4.11 7.10
CA LEU A 54 -31.46 -4.05 6.18
C LEU A 54 -31.90 -5.45 5.74
N THR A 55 -33.20 -5.62 5.50
CA THR A 55 -33.75 -6.88 4.97
C THR A 55 -33.48 -7.03 3.47
N GLU A 56 -33.63 -8.23 2.92
CA GLU A 56 -33.54 -8.44 1.46
C GLU A 56 -34.59 -7.62 0.68
N GLU A 57 -35.76 -7.34 1.28
CA GLU A 57 -36.83 -6.51 0.70
C GLU A 57 -36.44 -5.02 0.67
N ASP A 58 -35.83 -4.52 1.75
CA ASP A 58 -35.30 -3.15 1.81
C ASP A 58 -34.18 -2.94 0.79
N LEU A 59 -33.22 -3.88 0.73
CA LEU A 59 -32.11 -3.85 -0.22
C LEU A 59 -32.61 -3.92 -1.67
N THR A 60 -33.60 -4.77 -1.96
CA THR A 60 -34.25 -4.85 -3.28
C THR A 60 -34.87 -3.50 -3.65
N THR A 61 -35.57 -2.85 -2.71
CA THR A 61 -36.17 -1.52 -2.92
C THR A 61 -35.13 -0.44 -3.19
N ILE A 62 -33.98 -0.49 -2.51
CA ILE A 62 -32.85 0.44 -2.71
C ILE A 62 -32.21 0.22 -4.09
N LEU A 63 -31.94 -1.02 -4.47
CA LEU A 63 -31.36 -1.37 -5.77
C LEU A 63 -32.27 -0.98 -6.94
N GLN A 64 -33.59 -1.21 -6.82
CA GLN A 64 -34.55 -0.79 -7.83
C GLN A 64 -34.63 0.74 -8.00
N ARG A 65 -34.46 1.51 -6.91
CA ARG A 65 -34.39 2.98 -6.99
C ARG A 65 -33.13 3.45 -7.72
N ALA A 66 -31.97 2.90 -7.35
CA ALA A 66 -30.70 3.24 -8.00
C ALA A 66 -30.68 2.85 -9.49
N ALA A 67 -31.22 1.66 -9.83
CA ALA A 67 -31.40 1.22 -11.22
C ALA A 67 -32.21 2.21 -12.06
N LYS A 68 -33.29 2.75 -11.47
CA LYS A 68 -34.17 3.71 -12.13
C LYS A 68 -33.51 5.08 -12.32
N GLU A 69 -32.65 5.52 -11.42
CA GLU A 69 -31.90 6.77 -11.56
C GLU A 69 -30.82 6.68 -12.64
N GLU A 70 -30.10 5.55 -12.73
CA GLU A 70 -29.06 5.30 -13.74
C GLU A 70 -29.61 4.84 -15.12
N ASN A 71 -30.93 4.65 -15.25
CA ASN A 71 -31.61 4.07 -16.42
C ASN A 71 -31.09 2.67 -16.82
N VAL A 72 -30.85 1.82 -15.81
CA VAL A 72 -30.32 0.45 -15.97
C VAL A 72 -31.38 -0.58 -15.62
N THR A 73 -31.44 -1.67 -16.36
CA THR A 73 -32.33 -2.81 -16.10
C THR A 73 -31.54 -3.88 -15.36
N ILE A 74 -31.95 -4.26 -14.14
CA ILE A 74 -31.29 -5.32 -13.37
C ILE A 74 -32.16 -6.58 -13.42
N THR A 75 -31.57 -7.76 -13.69
CA THR A 75 -32.31 -9.03 -13.61
C THR A 75 -32.64 -9.40 -12.17
N GLU A 76 -33.79 -10.04 -11.94
CA GLU A 76 -34.19 -10.43 -10.57
C GLU A 76 -33.18 -11.40 -9.92
N ALA A 77 -32.54 -12.24 -10.74
CA ALA A 77 -31.45 -13.12 -10.31
C ALA A 77 -30.23 -12.31 -9.82
N ALA A 78 -29.82 -11.27 -10.55
CA ALA A 78 -28.74 -10.37 -10.15
C ALA A 78 -29.06 -9.63 -8.83
N VAL A 79 -30.30 -9.13 -8.65
CA VAL A 79 -30.73 -8.51 -7.38
C VAL A 79 -30.57 -9.48 -6.20
N ARG A 80 -31.07 -10.72 -6.33
CA ARG A 80 -30.96 -11.75 -5.27
C ARG A 80 -29.50 -12.07 -4.93
N VAL A 81 -28.60 -12.10 -5.91
CA VAL A 81 -27.16 -12.31 -5.69
C VAL A 81 -26.54 -11.12 -4.93
N ILE A 82 -26.84 -9.87 -5.33
CA ILE A 82 -26.33 -8.67 -4.66
C ILE A 82 -26.82 -8.61 -3.21
N CYS A 83 -28.11 -8.82 -2.95
CA CYS A 83 -28.67 -8.80 -1.59
C CYS A 83 -27.97 -9.79 -0.64
N ARG A 84 -27.74 -11.03 -1.10
CA ARG A 84 -27.03 -12.06 -0.33
C ARG A 84 -25.57 -11.74 -0.06
N LEU A 85 -24.87 -11.09 -0.99
CA LEU A 85 -23.46 -10.71 -0.84
C LEU A 85 -23.26 -9.40 -0.05
N ALA A 86 -24.29 -8.56 0.01
CA ALA A 86 -24.30 -7.31 0.75
C ALA A 86 -24.51 -7.49 2.27
N ASP A 87 -25.17 -8.57 2.70
CA ASP A 87 -25.37 -8.94 4.12
C ASP A 87 -25.95 -7.80 4.97
N GLY A 88 -27.03 -7.19 4.47
CA GLY A 88 -27.73 -6.06 5.12
C GLY A 88 -27.09 -4.67 4.96
N ASP A 89 -25.94 -4.54 4.27
CA ASP A 89 -25.29 -3.24 4.00
C ASP A 89 -25.64 -2.68 2.61
N ALA A 90 -26.51 -1.66 2.59
CA ALA A 90 -26.90 -0.98 1.36
C ALA A 90 -25.72 -0.31 0.60
N ARG A 91 -24.65 0.12 1.28
CA ARG A 91 -23.49 0.68 0.58
C ARG A 91 -22.78 -0.41 -0.22
N ARG A 92 -22.64 -1.61 0.37
CA ARG A 92 -22.04 -2.75 -0.34
C ARG A 92 -22.91 -3.15 -1.53
N ALA A 93 -24.23 -3.21 -1.36
CA ALA A 93 -25.16 -3.48 -2.45
C ALA A 93 -25.03 -2.48 -3.62
N LEU A 94 -25.03 -1.18 -3.32
CA LEU A 94 -24.92 -0.10 -4.32
C LEU A 94 -23.56 -0.11 -5.02
N ASN A 95 -22.45 -0.24 -4.29
CA ASN A 95 -21.11 -0.32 -4.88
C ASN A 95 -20.96 -1.53 -5.82
N MET A 96 -21.60 -2.67 -5.51
CA MET A 96 -21.58 -3.85 -6.38
C MET A 96 -22.39 -3.63 -7.67
N LEU A 97 -23.50 -2.92 -7.58
CA LEU A 97 -24.28 -2.49 -8.74
C LEU A 97 -23.50 -1.48 -9.60
N GLU A 98 -22.92 -0.45 -9.00
CA GLU A 98 -22.12 0.58 -9.68
C GLU A 98 -20.94 -0.03 -10.44
N ASN A 99 -20.20 -0.94 -9.81
CA ASN A 99 -19.10 -1.67 -10.46
C ASN A 99 -19.58 -2.50 -11.67
N ALA A 100 -20.74 -3.15 -11.57
CA ALA A 100 -21.31 -3.90 -12.69
C ALA A 100 -21.78 -2.98 -13.84
N ILE A 101 -22.37 -1.83 -13.52
CA ILE A 101 -22.74 -0.80 -14.50
C ILE A 101 -21.49 -0.26 -15.22
N HIS A 102 -20.41 0.00 -14.48
CA HIS A 102 -19.16 0.49 -15.07
C HIS A 102 -18.49 -0.58 -15.95
N HIS A 103 -18.56 -1.85 -15.57
CA HIS A 103 -18.10 -2.97 -16.40
C HIS A 103 -18.89 -3.06 -17.72
N GLU A 104 -20.22 -2.99 -17.69
CA GLU A 104 -21.04 -3.05 -18.91
C GLU A 104 -20.85 -1.81 -19.81
N ARG A 105 -20.69 -0.60 -19.22
CA ARG A 105 -20.33 0.62 -19.98
C ARG A 105 -18.98 0.46 -20.69
N THR A 106 -17.94 0.05 -19.98
CA THR A 106 -16.60 -0.14 -20.56
C THR A 106 -16.54 -1.34 -21.54
N ALA A 107 -17.37 -2.37 -21.35
CA ALA A 107 -17.48 -3.48 -22.31
C ALA A 107 -18.09 -3.00 -23.65
N ASN A 108 -19.12 -2.15 -23.60
CA ASN A 108 -19.73 -1.57 -24.80
C ASN A 108 -18.80 -0.57 -25.52
N GLU A 109 -18.05 0.26 -24.78
CA GLU A 109 -17.03 1.14 -25.36
C GLU A 109 -15.92 0.36 -26.08
N ASN A 110 -15.39 -0.69 -25.44
CA ASN A 110 -14.39 -1.57 -26.06
C ASN A 110 -14.95 -2.36 -27.24
N LYS A 111 -16.25 -2.63 -27.29
CA LYS A 111 -16.87 -3.27 -28.44
C LYS A 111 -16.98 -2.29 -29.62
N ALA A 112 -17.40 -1.06 -29.36
CA ALA A 112 -17.49 0.00 -30.37
C ALA A 112 -16.13 0.36 -31.00
N THR A 113 -15.02 0.33 -30.25
CA THR A 113 -13.68 0.55 -30.81
C THR A 113 -13.19 -0.62 -31.68
N ASN A 114 -13.41 -1.87 -31.26
CA ASN A 114 -13.07 -3.05 -32.06
C ASN A 114 -13.93 -3.17 -33.35
N ASP A 115 -15.21 -2.79 -33.28
CA ASP A 115 -16.10 -2.73 -34.44
C ASP A 115 -15.69 -1.61 -35.41
N ALA A 116 -15.16 -0.48 -34.91
CA ALA A 116 -14.60 0.57 -35.75
C ALA A 116 -13.33 0.12 -36.49
N GLU A 117 -12.34 -0.46 -35.79
CA GLU A 117 -11.08 -0.91 -36.40
C GLU A 117 -11.27 -2.03 -37.43
N SER A 118 -12.20 -2.97 -37.18
CA SER A 118 -12.52 -4.03 -38.13
C SER A 118 -13.18 -3.51 -39.41
N SER A 119 -13.98 -2.44 -39.33
CA SER A 119 -14.64 -1.82 -40.51
C SER A 119 -13.68 -1.10 -41.48
N THR A 120 -12.50 -0.66 -41.01
CA THR A 120 -11.53 0.13 -41.80
C THR A 120 -10.54 -0.69 -42.65
N SER A 121 -10.64 -2.02 -42.67
CA SER A 121 -9.63 -2.91 -43.27
C SER A 121 -9.96 -3.48 -44.67
N LEU A 122 -10.97 -2.94 -45.36
CA LEU A 122 -11.42 -3.43 -46.69
C LEU A 122 -11.48 -2.32 -47.75
N ALA A 123 -10.30 -1.85 -48.19
CA ALA A 123 -10.13 -1.14 -49.46
C ALA A 123 -8.74 -1.44 -50.04
N ASP A 124 -8.71 -2.20 -51.14
CA ASP A 124 -7.49 -2.74 -51.79
C ASP A 124 -6.81 -1.71 -52.74
N PRO A 125 -5.55 -1.96 -53.18
CA PRO A 125 -4.63 -0.91 -53.64
C PRO A 125 -4.60 -0.69 -55.17
N LEU A 126 -3.97 0.42 -55.61
CA LEU A 126 -2.94 0.47 -56.69
C LEU A 126 -2.47 1.91 -57.03
N VAL A 127 -1.39 2.00 -57.82
CA VAL A 127 -0.82 3.17 -58.55
C VAL A 127 0.22 4.05 -57.82
N THR A 128 1.47 3.59 -57.93
CA THR A 128 2.72 4.34 -58.24
C THR A 128 2.71 5.87 -58.38
N SER A 129 3.63 6.55 -57.69
CA SER A 129 4.62 7.43 -58.36
C SER A 129 5.83 7.79 -57.45
N SER A 130 7.00 7.29 -57.88
CA SER A 130 8.32 7.92 -57.89
C SER A 130 8.56 9.23 -57.11
N PHE A 131 9.56 9.24 -56.21
CA PHE A 131 10.68 10.20 -56.23
C PHE A 131 11.83 9.76 -55.29
N SER A 132 13.05 9.73 -55.81
CA SER A 132 14.33 9.68 -55.06
C SER A 132 15.21 10.83 -55.60
N PRO A 133 16.23 11.32 -54.86
CA PRO A 133 17.55 10.70 -55.02
C PRO A 133 18.54 10.79 -53.82
N SER A 134 19.55 9.90 -53.83
CA SER A 134 20.97 10.10 -53.39
C SER A 134 21.33 10.55 -51.95
N SER A 135 22.43 10.12 -51.31
CA SER A 135 23.49 9.13 -51.65
C SER A 135 24.48 8.92 -50.48
N SER A 136 25.28 7.84 -50.57
CA SER A 136 26.49 7.44 -49.77
C SER A 136 26.20 6.74 -48.42
N SER A 137 27.00 5.76 -47.93
CA SER A 137 28.09 4.97 -48.56
C SER A 137 28.40 3.67 -47.78
N SER A 138 29.14 2.75 -48.41
CA SER A 138 29.63 1.44 -47.90
C SER A 138 31.17 1.32 -48.16
N PRO A 139 31.93 0.21 -47.91
CA PRO A 139 31.53 -1.18 -47.56
C PRO A 139 32.49 -1.98 -46.60
N CYS A 140 32.16 -3.28 -46.40
CA CYS A 140 33.03 -4.50 -46.28
C CYS A 140 32.39 -5.53 -45.31
N SER A 141 31.70 -6.59 -45.76
CA SER A 141 32.23 -7.96 -46.05
C SER A 141 32.94 -8.63 -44.86
N SER A 142 32.59 -9.84 -44.40
CA SER A 142 32.34 -11.08 -45.16
C SER A 142 31.71 -12.22 -44.33
N SER A 143 31.17 -13.26 -44.99
CA SER A 143 30.79 -14.58 -44.43
C SER A 143 31.52 -15.71 -45.20
N PRO A 144 31.54 -16.98 -44.73
CA PRO A 144 30.60 -17.98 -45.31
C PRO A 144 30.19 -19.23 -44.45
N SER A 145 28.95 -19.69 -44.70
CA SER A 145 28.48 -21.07 -44.97
C SER A 145 28.60 -22.28 -43.99
N CYS A 146 27.52 -23.09 -44.00
CA CYS A 146 27.27 -24.36 -43.25
C CYS A 146 27.90 -25.62 -43.91
N PRO A 147 27.59 -26.85 -43.40
CA PRO A 147 26.72 -27.74 -44.21
C PRO A 147 25.78 -28.77 -43.49
N SER A 148 24.55 -28.88 -44.02
CA SER A 148 23.74 -30.08 -44.40
C SER A 148 23.52 -31.39 -43.57
N ALA A 149 22.22 -31.79 -43.52
CA ALA A 149 21.64 -33.10 -43.93
C ALA A 149 21.31 -34.27 -42.94
N SER A 150 19.99 -34.49 -42.76
CA SER A 150 19.18 -35.75 -42.80
C SER A 150 19.55 -37.04 -42.03
N SER A 151 18.56 -37.62 -41.30
CA SER A 151 17.81 -38.86 -41.72
C SER A 151 16.90 -39.48 -40.62
N THR A 152 15.75 -40.06 -41.03
CA THR A 152 14.97 -41.19 -40.41
C THR A 152 14.45 -41.10 -38.95
N SER A 153 13.33 -41.71 -38.50
CA SER A 153 12.13 -42.31 -39.15
C SER A 153 11.12 -42.84 -38.09
N ALA A 154 9.80 -42.75 -38.33
CA ALA A 154 8.69 -43.55 -37.73
C ALA A 154 8.47 -43.44 -36.18
N SER A 155 7.31 -43.78 -35.57
CA SER A 155 6.05 -44.39 -36.06
C SER A 155 4.80 -43.94 -35.28
N SER A 156 3.65 -44.16 -35.93
CA SER A 156 2.24 -43.98 -35.56
C SER A 156 1.77 -44.49 -34.18
N THR A 157 0.68 -43.90 -33.65
CA THR A 157 -0.59 -44.61 -33.36
C THR A 157 -1.75 -43.65 -33.07
N SER A 158 -2.99 -44.11 -33.25
CA SER A 158 -4.22 -43.32 -33.26
C SER A 158 -5.31 -43.90 -32.34
N SER A 159 -6.16 -43.04 -31.78
CA SER A 159 -7.55 -43.32 -31.39
C SER A 159 -8.26 -41.98 -31.22
N MET A 160 -9.22 -41.62 -32.07
CA MET A 160 -10.61 -42.09 -32.22
C MET A 160 -11.62 -41.33 -31.34
N ALA A 161 -12.59 -40.76 -32.04
CA ALA A 161 -13.64 -39.87 -31.55
C ALA A 161 -14.66 -40.54 -30.61
N SER A 162 -15.41 -39.72 -29.89
CA SER A 162 -16.81 -40.02 -29.54
C SER A 162 -17.59 -38.71 -29.35
N SER A 163 -18.48 -38.41 -30.29
CA SER A 163 -19.52 -37.39 -30.19
C SER A 163 -20.76 -37.99 -29.52
N SER A 164 -21.47 -37.19 -28.71
CA SER A 164 -22.83 -37.52 -28.26
C SER A 164 -23.62 -36.25 -28.01
N SER A 165 -24.59 -36.02 -28.87
CA SER A 165 -25.77 -35.17 -28.65
C SER A 165 -26.64 -35.79 -27.52
N SER A 166 -27.67 -35.18 -26.94
CA SER A 166 -28.50 -34.00 -27.22
C SER A 166 -29.32 -33.66 -25.97
N MET A 167 -29.80 -32.41 -25.80
CA MET A 167 -31.23 -32.14 -25.59
C MET A 167 -31.50 -30.62 -25.53
N ALA A 168 -32.52 -30.19 -26.27
CA ALA A 168 -33.06 -28.84 -26.17
C ALA A 168 -34.31 -28.85 -25.27
N CYS A 169 -34.41 -27.89 -24.36
CA CYS A 169 -35.66 -27.48 -23.76
C CYS A 169 -35.79 -25.96 -23.92
N SER A 170 -36.87 -25.53 -24.57
CA SER A 170 -37.18 -24.13 -24.81
C SER A 170 -38.07 -23.58 -23.69
N GLY A 171 -37.61 -22.52 -23.02
CA GLY A 171 -38.42 -21.65 -22.19
C GLY A 171 -38.53 -20.29 -22.87
N LYS A 172 -39.72 -19.93 -23.35
CA LYS A 172 -40.00 -18.60 -23.91
C LYS A 172 -40.60 -17.72 -22.83
N ASP A 173 -39.79 -16.87 -22.20
CA ASP A 173 -40.29 -15.70 -21.49
C ASP A 173 -40.15 -14.49 -22.40
N GLY A 174 -41.26 -14.14 -23.06
CA GLY A 174 -41.34 -12.98 -23.92
C GLY A 174 -41.56 -11.71 -23.09
N VAL A 175 -40.54 -10.87 -22.97
CA VAL A 175 -40.69 -9.47 -22.55
C VAL A 175 -40.57 -8.58 -23.79
N SER A 176 -41.47 -7.60 -23.89
CA SER A 176 -41.61 -6.73 -25.06
C SER A 176 -40.37 -5.87 -25.32
N ALA A 177 -40.00 -5.73 -26.59
CA ALA A 177 -39.00 -4.77 -27.03
C ALA A 177 -39.38 -3.34 -26.61
N GLY A 178 -38.50 -2.69 -25.83
CA GLY A 178 -38.70 -1.33 -25.36
C GLY A 178 -37.41 -0.75 -24.76
N SER A 179 -36.81 0.21 -25.47
CA SER A 179 -35.52 0.88 -25.19
C SER A 179 -34.28 -0.01 -25.08
N GLU A 180 -33.19 0.40 -25.75
CA GLU A 180 -31.84 -0.15 -25.57
C GLU A 180 -31.24 0.35 -24.24
N GLY A 181 -31.79 -0.15 -23.13
CA GLY A 181 -31.25 0.09 -21.80
C GLY A 181 -30.07 -0.84 -21.50
N LEU A 182 -29.12 -0.36 -20.70
CA LEU A 182 -28.05 -1.21 -20.15
C LEU A 182 -28.69 -2.31 -19.28
N VAL A 183 -28.29 -3.57 -19.47
CA VAL A 183 -28.81 -4.71 -18.68
C VAL A 183 -27.70 -5.28 -17.82
N VAL A 184 -27.92 -5.35 -16.51
CA VAL A 184 -27.01 -5.99 -15.55
C VAL A 184 -27.57 -7.35 -15.17
N ASP A 185 -26.82 -8.40 -15.51
CA ASP A 185 -27.17 -9.80 -15.21
C ASP A 185 -26.13 -10.49 -14.32
N VAL A 186 -26.40 -11.73 -13.91
CA VAL A 186 -25.50 -12.54 -13.05
C VAL A 186 -24.11 -12.70 -13.69
N ALA A 187 -24.01 -12.84 -15.02
CA ALA A 187 -22.71 -12.91 -15.70
C ALA A 187 -21.89 -11.60 -15.60
N SER A 188 -22.56 -10.43 -15.61
CA SER A 188 -21.94 -9.12 -15.37
C SER A 188 -21.39 -9.03 -13.94
N LEU A 189 -22.13 -9.57 -12.97
CA LEU A 189 -21.69 -9.67 -11.58
C LEU A 189 -20.54 -10.67 -11.40
N GLU A 190 -20.55 -11.83 -12.05
CA GLU A 190 -19.48 -12.83 -11.97
C GLU A 190 -18.18 -12.35 -12.63
N SER A 191 -18.28 -11.67 -13.77
CA SER A 191 -17.11 -11.08 -14.46
C SER A 191 -16.54 -9.86 -13.70
N THR A 192 -17.38 -9.11 -13.01
CA THR A 192 -16.96 -8.06 -12.06
C THR A 192 -16.34 -8.67 -10.80
N ALA A 193 -16.95 -9.73 -10.25
CA ALA A 193 -16.45 -10.44 -9.07
C ALA A 193 -15.07 -11.05 -9.33
N THR A 194 -14.88 -11.75 -10.46
CA THR A 194 -13.59 -12.35 -10.85
C THR A 194 -12.51 -11.31 -11.15
N LYS A 195 -12.84 -10.17 -11.77
CA LYS A 195 -11.89 -9.04 -11.91
C LYS A 195 -11.57 -8.36 -10.57
N SER A 196 -12.54 -8.22 -9.66
CA SER A 196 -12.27 -7.72 -8.29
C SER A 196 -11.46 -8.73 -7.45
N HIS A 197 -11.56 -10.01 -7.76
CA HIS A 197 -10.77 -11.09 -7.18
C HIS A 197 -9.36 -11.21 -7.76
N LEU A 198 -9.02 -10.49 -8.84
CA LEU A 198 -7.87 -10.86 -9.67
C LEU A 198 -6.53 -10.83 -8.91
N LEU A 199 -6.37 -10.00 -7.87
CA LEU A 199 -5.09 -9.83 -7.17
C LEU A 199 -5.14 -9.63 -5.64
N TYR A 200 -6.27 -9.87 -4.96
CA TYR A 200 -6.31 -9.83 -3.49
C TYR A 200 -7.25 -10.88 -2.86
N ASP A 201 -6.65 -11.99 -2.43
CA ASP A 201 -7.26 -12.86 -1.43
C ASP A 201 -7.21 -12.13 -0.07
N LYS A 202 -8.32 -12.15 0.68
CA LYS A 202 -8.39 -11.58 2.04
C LYS A 202 -7.58 -12.38 3.07
N ASN A 203 -7.03 -13.53 2.68
CA ASN A 203 -6.00 -14.23 3.44
C ASN A 203 -4.74 -13.35 3.60
N ARG A 204 -4.39 -13.09 4.87
CA ARG A 204 -3.32 -12.15 5.27
C ARG A 204 -1.94 -12.50 4.71
N ASP A 205 -1.73 -13.73 4.28
CA ASP A 205 -0.44 -14.23 3.81
C ASP A 205 -0.03 -13.55 2.48
N SER A 206 -0.97 -13.30 1.57
CA SER A 206 -0.69 -12.59 0.31
C SER A 206 -0.21 -11.14 0.55
N TYR A 207 -0.74 -10.47 1.58
CA TYR A 207 -0.24 -9.16 2.01
C TYR A 207 1.22 -9.25 2.48
N TYR A 208 1.55 -10.26 3.30
CA TYR A 208 2.91 -10.42 3.82
C TYR A 208 3.92 -10.68 2.70
N ASP A 209 3.55 -11.41 1.66
CA ASP A 209 4.40 -11.59 0.48
C ASP A 209 4.59 -10.30 -0.32
N LEU A 210 3.51 -9.52 -0.56
CA LEU A 210 3.61 -8.25 -1.30
C LEU A 210 4.43 -7.18 -0.55
N ILE A 211 4.21 -7.02 0.76
CA ILE A 211 4.97 -6.05 1.58
C ILE A 211 6.44 -6.50 1.78
N SER A 212 6.69 -7.82 1.77
CA SER A 212 8.01 -8.45 1.78
C SER A 212 8.74 -8.24 0.45
N ALA A 213 8.04 -8.34 -0.68
CA ALA A 213 8.55 -8.07 -2.02
C ALA A 213 8.90 -6.58 -2.19
N LEU A 214 7.98 -5.66 -1.86
CA LEU A 214 8.25 -4.21 -1.85
C LEU A 214 9.52 -3.87 -1.07
N HIS A 215 9.63 -4.39 0.16
CA HIS A 215 10.78 -4.14 1.03
C HIS A 215 12.09 -4.70 0.44
N LYS A 216 12.06 -5.87 -0.20
CA LYS A 216 13.22 -6.44 -0.89
C LYS A 216 13.60 -5.66 -2.15
N SER A 217 12.64 -5.18 -2.93
CA SER A 217 12.90 -4.32 -4.10
C SER A 217 13.55 -3.00 -3.70
N VAL A 218 13.07 -2.35 -2.63
CA VAL A 218 13.68 -1.13 -2.07
C VAL A 218 15.11 -1.39 -1.60
N ARG A 219 15.34 -2.47 -0.84
CA ARG A 219 16.69 -2.91 -0.40
C ARG A 219 17.61 -3.21 -1.60
N GLY A 220 17.07 -3.86 -2.63
CA GLY A 220 17.74 -4.18 -3.89
C GLY A 220 17.97 -2.98 -4.81
N SER A 221 17.42 -1.81 -4.50
CA SER A 221 17.49 -0.59 -5.31
C SER A 221 16.82 -0.71 -6.69
N ASP A 222 15.78 -1.55 -6.80
CA ASP A 222 14.95 -1.68 -8.00
C ASP A 222 13.69 -0.80 -7.86
N GLU A 223 13.70 0.38 -8.47
CA GLU A 223 12.53 1.28 -8.47
C GLU A 223 11.30 0.70 -9.17
N HIS A 224 11.46 -0.09 -10.24
CA HIS A 224 10.35 -0.54 -11.07
C HIS A 224 9.56 -1.62 -10.34
N ALA A 225 10.25 -2.61 -9.78
CA ALA A 225 9.61 -3.63 -8.95
C ALA A 225 9.02 -3.02 -7.67
N ALA A 226 9.70 -2.06 -7.04
CA ALA A 226 9.19 -1.43 -5.83
C ALA A 226 7.89 -0.64 -6.09
N VAL A 227 7.84 0.18 -7.14
CA VAL A 227 6.60 0.88 -7.53
C VAL A 227 5.50 -0.11 -7.91
N TYR A 228 5.82 -1.17 -8.66
CA TYR A 228 4.85 -2.22 -9.00
C TYR A 228 4.23 -2.87 -7.76
N TYR A 229 5.03 -3.29 -6.77
CA TYR A 229 4.51 -3.90 -5.54
C TYR A 229 3.75 -2.90 -4.64
N LEU A 230 4.12 -1.61 -4.65
CA LEU A 230 3.35 -0.55 -3.98
C LEU A 230 1.97 -0.41 -4.62
N THR A 231 1.90 -0.17 -5.93
CA THR A 231 0.64 0.01 -6.68
C THR A 231 -0.24 -1.24 -6.54
N ARG A 232 0.35 -2.44 -6.66
CA ARG A 232 -0.32 -3.73 -6.39
C ARG A 232 -1.08 -3.79 -5.07
N MET A 233 -0.57 -3.17 -4.00
CA MET A 233 -1.24 -3.14 -2.70
C MET A 233 -2.26 -2.00 -2.61
N LEU A 234 -1.99 -0.83 -3.22
CA LEU A 234 -2.91 0.30 -3.21
C LEU A 234 -4.19 0.02 -4.03
N GLU A 235 -4.06 -0.52 -5.24
CA GLU A 235 -5.20 -0.93 -6.08
C GLU A 235 -5.99 -2.11 -5.48
N ALA A 236 -5.34 -2.93 -4.65
CA ALA A 236 -5.99 -3.96 -3.86
C ALA A 236 -6.80 -3.42 -2.66
N GLY A 237 -6.79 -2.11 -2.43
CA GLY A 237 -7.56 -1.46 -1.36
C GLY A 237 -6.96 -1.61 0.04
N GLU A 238 -5.65 -1.86 0.16
CA GLU A 238 -5.00 -1.88 1.48
C GLU A 238 -4.91 -0.51 2.13
N ASP A 239 -4.85 -0.49 3.47
CA ASP A 239 -4.68 0.74 4.25
C ASP A 239 -3.31 1.39 3.89
N PRO A 240 -3.28 2.56 3.24
CA PRO A 240 -2.04 3.21 2.83
C PRO A 240 -1.11 3.48 4.03
N LEU A 241 -1.69 3.68 5.22
CA LEU A 241 -0.93 3.91 6.45
C LEU A 241 -0.20 2.65 6.93
N LYS A 242 -0.68 1.43 6.64
CA LYS A 242 0.09 0.19 6.89
C LYS A 242 1.36 0.16 6.05
N ILE A 243 1.23 0.48 4.76
CA ILE A 243 2.34 0.47 3.80
C ILE A 243 3.33 1.59 4.16
N ALA A 244 2.84 2.79 4.45
CA ALA A 244 3.62 3.94 4.87
C ALA A 244 4.43 3.67 6.16
N ARG A 245 3.87 2.95 7.15
CA ARG A 245 4.63 2.50 8.34
C ARG A 245 5.82 1.61 7.96
N ARG A 246 5.68 0.74 6.95
CA ARG A 246 6.79 -0.10 6.46
C ARG A 246 7.84 0.74 5.71
N ILE A 247 7.41 1.71 4.90
CA ILE A 247 8.31 2.64 4.18
C ILE A 247 9.16 3.44 5.17
N VAL A 248 8.57 3.99 6.24
CA VAL A 248 9.31 4.64 7.33
C VAL A 248 10.32 3.69 7.99
N ARG A 249 9.97 2.41 8.18
CA ARG A 249 10.92 1.41 8.69
C ARG A 249 12.08 1.18 7.72
N MET A 250 11.84 1.04 6.42
CA MET A 250 12.89 0.90 5.39
C MET A 250 13.90 2.05 5.45
N ALA A 251 13.43 3.30 5.59
CA ALA A 251 14.32 4.45 5.72
C ALA A 251 15.31 4.31 6.90
N SER A 252 14.88 3.75 8.04
CA SER A 252 15.74 3.52 9.21
C SER A 252 16.60 2.25 9.14
N GLU A 253 16.14 1.20 8.45
CA GLU A 253 16.74 -0.14 8.42
C GLU A 253 17.72 -0.30 7.25
N ASP A 254 17.35 0.21 6.07
CA ASP A 254 18.02 -0.05 4.79
C ASP A 254 18.87 1.13 4.29
N ILE A 255 18.53 2.37 4.69
CA ILE A 255 19.25 3.60 4.30
C ILE A 255 20.03 4.12 5.52
N GLY A 256 19.36 4.29 6.66
CA GLY A 256 19.99 4.56 7.95
C GLY A 256 20.84 5.84 7.96
N LEU A 257 22.14 5.69 8.24
CA LEU A 257 23.09 6.81 8.30
C LEU A 257 23.76 7.16 6.97
N ALA A 258 23.48 6.42 5.89
CA ALA A 258 24.00 6.75 4.57
C ALA A 258 23.30 7.99 3.98
N ASP A 259 22.00 8.12 4.22
CA ASP A 259 21.24 9.36 4.03
C ASP A 259 20.18 9.56 5.14
N PRO A 260 20.48 10.34 6.18
CA PRO A 260 19.53 10.64 7.24
C PRO A 260 18.28 11.42 6.81
N ALA A 261 18.28 12.08 5.63
CA ALA A 261 17.13 12.84 5.16
C ALA A 261 15.96 11.94 4.73
N ALA A 262 16.26 10.70 4.31
CA ALA A 262 15.29 9.69 3.90
C ALA A 262 14.20 9.43 4.96
N LEU A 263 14.57 9.39 6.25
CA LEU A 263 13.61 9.18 7.33
C LEU A 263 12.61 10.33 7.44
N SER A 264 13.09 11.57 7.39
CA SER A 264 12.26 12.77 7.42
C SER A 264 11.30 12.84 6.23
N LEU A 265 11.78 12.50 5.02
CA LEU A 265 10.97 12.43 3.80
C LEU A 265 9.86 11.37 3.92
N CYS A 266 10.18 10.19 4.46
CA CYS A 266 9.20 9.12 4.65
C CYS A 266 8.16 9.44 5.73
N VAL A 267 8.53 10.16 6.79
CA VAL A 267 7.59 10.67 7.80
C VAL A 267 6.68 11.75 7.20
N ALA A 268 7.22 12.65 6.37
CA ALA A 268 6.41 13.63 5.64
C ALA A 268 5.43 12.94 4.67
N ALA A 269 5.86 11.90 3.95
CA ALA A 269 4.98 11.10 3.08
C ALA A 269 3.89 10.36 3.88
N TYR A 270 4.20 9.84 5.06
CA TYR A 270 3.21 9.25 5.98
C TYR A 270 2.16 10.29 6.40
N GLN A 271 2.59 11.50 6.80
CA GLN A 271 1.68 12.58 7.19
C GLN A 271 0.83 13.07 6.02
N ALA A 272 1.41 13.26 4.84
CA ALA A 272 0.67 13.59 3.62
C ALA A 272 -0.40 12.53 3.34
N SER A 273 -0.04 11.25 3.41
CA SER A 273 -0.98 10.14 3.21
C SER A 273 -2.11 10.10 4.24
N HIS A 274 -1.84 10.52 5.47
CA HIS A 274 -2.86 10.63 6.51
C HIS A 274 -3.83 11.79 6.28
N PHE A 275 -3.35 12.91 5.72
CA PHE A 275 -4.17 14.10 5.47
C PHE A 275 -4.96 14.03 4.16
N THR A 276 -4.39 13.51 3.08
CA THR A 276 -5.08 13.42 1.78
C THR A 276 -5.96 12.18 1.66
N GLY A 277 -5.47 11.02 2.13
CA GLY A 277 -6.08 9.73 1.80
C GLY A 277 -5.86 9.33 0.33
N MET A 278 -6.52 8.25 -0.08
CA MET A 278 -6.56 7.77 -1.47
C MET A 278 -7.65 8.51 -2.26
N PRO A 279 -7.45 8.75 -3.57
CA PRO A 279 -6.34 8.27 -4.40
C PRO A 279 -5.04 9.11 -4.31
N GLU A 280 -5.09 10.35 -3.81
CA GLU A 280 -4.00 11.33 -3.96
C GLU A 280 -2.71 10.89 -3.23
N CYS A 281 -2.81 10.18 -2.10
CA CYS A 281 -1.65 9.75 -1.33
C CYS A 281 -0.74 8.76 -2.06
N SER A 282 -1.25 8.08 -3.09
CA SER A 282 -0.47 7.16 -3.93
C SER A 282 0.82 7.83 -4.46
N THR A 283 0.73 9.09 -4.86
CA THR A 283 1.86 9.89 -5.37
C THR A 283 2.92 10.14 -4.30
N ALA A 284 2.51 10.50 -3.08
CA ALA A 284 3.42 10.75 -1.95
C ALA A 284 4.17 9.48 -1.51
N LEU A 285 3.49 8.33 -1.49
CA LEU A 285 4.11 7.04 -1.18
C LEU A 285 5.04 6.58 -2.30
N THR A 286 4.65 6.77 -3.56
CA THR A 286 5.47 6.44 -4.74
C THR A 286 6.76 7.27 -4.76
N MET A 287 6.67 8.58 -4.51
CA MET A 287 7.82 9.47 -4.37
C MET A 287 8.79 8.97 -3.28
N ALA A 288 8.27 8.59 -2.11
CA ALA A 288 9.09 8.07 -1.01
C ALA A 288 9.77 6.75 -1.38
N VAL A 289 9.06 5.81 -2.02
CA VAL A 289 9.63 4.53 -2.46
C VAL A 289 10.74 4.72 -3.49
N ILE A 290 10.52 5.53 -4.53
CA ILE A 290 11.54 5.83 -5.55
C ILE A 290 12.78 6.48 -4.91
N TYR A 291 12.59 7.42 -3.98
CA TYR A 291 13.67 8.03 -3.22
C TYR A 291 14.51 6.99 -2.50
N LEU A 292 13.87 6.11 -1.71
CA LEU A 292 14.57 5.03 -0.98
C LEU A 292 15.29 4.04 -1.91
N CYS A 293 14.74 3.72 -3.09
CA CYS A 293 15.42 2.88 -4.08
C CYS A 293 16.75 3.52 -4.54
N LYS A 294 16.79 4.83 -4.75
CA LYS A 294 18.00 5.55 -5.20
C LYS A 294 18.97 5.95 -4.08
N CYS A 295 18.53 6.02 -2.82
CA CYS A 295 19.41 6.32 -1.69
C CYS A 295 20.56 5.31 -1.56
N PRO A 296 21.76 5.75 -1.11
CA PRO A 296 22.81 4.83 -0.68
C PRO A 296 22.32 3.96 0.49
N LYS A 297 22.64 2.66 0.46
CA LYS A 297 22.13 1.70 1.45
C LYS A 297 23.10 1.52 2.63
N SER A 298 22.57 1.42 3.85
CA SER A 298 23.33 1.06 5.04
C SER A 298 22.44 0.48 6.15
N ASN A 299 22.72 -0.75 6.53
CA ASN A 299 22.11 -1.43 7.70
C ASN A 299 22.92 -1.24 9.00
N ALA A 300 23.88 -0.30 9.02
CA ALA A 300 24.80 -0.12 10.15
C ALA A 300 24.09 0.20 11.48
N VAL A 301 22.95 0.89 11.42
CA VAL A 301 22.13 1.24 12.58
C VAL A 301 21.43 0.00 13.15
N ASP A 302 20.85 -0.82 12.27
CA ASP A 302 20.13 -2.03 12.68
C ASP A 302 21.06 -3.10 13.24
N LEU A 303 22.24 -3.27 12.62
CA LEU A 303 23.32 -4.12 13.14
C LEU A 303 23.81 -3.64 14.52
N ALA A 304 24.00 -2.33 14.71
CA ALA A 304 24.42 -1.77 15.98
C ALA A 304 23.38 -1.99 17.08
N TYR A 305 22.09 -1.79 16.77
CA TYR A 305 20.99 -2.03 17.71
C TYR A 305 20.85 -3.53 18.05
N SER A 306 20.89 -4.41 17.05
CA SER A 306 20.82 -5.85 17.24
C SER A 306 21.97 -6.38 18.11
N LYS A 307 23.19 -5.87 17.91
CA LYS A 307 24.36 -6.19 18.75
C LYS A 307 24.27 -5.60 20.16
N ALA A 308 23.74 -4.38 20.31
CA ALA A 308 23.48 -3.83 21.64
C ALA A 308 22.44 -4.68 22.40
N LYS A 309 21.37 -5.09 21.71
CA LYS A 309 20.31 -5.93 22.28
C LYS A 309 20.84 -7.30 22.73
N SER A 310 21.71 -7.95 21.96
CA SER A 310 22.31 -9.23 22.40
C SER A 310 23.18 -9.06 23.64
N LEU A 311 24.01 -8.01 23.71
CA LEU A 311 24.86 -7.73 24.87
C LEU A 311 24.06 -7.39 26.14
N VAL A 312 22.90 -6.73 26.01
CA VAL A 312 22.00 -6.47 27.15
C VAL A 312 21.35 -7.75 27.68
N LEU A 313 21.09 -8.73 26.81
CA LEU A 313 20.59 -10.05 27.22
C LEU A 313 21.69 -10.95 27.82
N GLU A 314 22.95 -10.77 27.39
CA GLU A 314 24.13 -11.48 27.89
C GLU A 314 24.58 -10.94 29.26
N TYR A 315 24.50 -9.62 29.47
CA TYR A 315 24.93 -8.93 30.70
C TYR A 315 23.81 -8.07 31.30
N PRO A 316 22.70 -8.66 31.79
CA PRO A 316 21.55 -7.90 32.29
C PRO A 316 21.87 -7.04 33.52
N ASP A 317 22.77 -7.53 34.40
CA ASP A 317 23.15 -6.86 35.66
C ASP A 317 24.34 -5.89 35.50
N ALA A 318 24.79 -5.60 34.27
CA ALA A 318 25.94 -4.73 34.02
C ALA A 318 25.71 -3.31 34.58
N PRO A 319 26.45 -2.89 35.63
CA PRO A 319 26.16 -1.63 36.30
C PRO A 319 26.61 -0.44 35.45
N VAL A 320 25.79 0.61 35.43
CA VAL A 320 26.20 1.93 34.91
C VAL A 320 27.45 2.40 35.70
N PRO A 321 28.55 2.79 35.05
CA PRO A 321 29.75 3.30 35.71
C PRO A 321 29.46 4.47 36.65
N LEU A 322 30.08 4.49 37.84
CA LEU A 322 29.77 5.44 38.91
C LEU A 322 29.86 6.91 38.48
N HIS A 323 30.86 7.25 37.66
CA HIS A 323 31.13 8.61 37.21
C HIS A 323 30.09 9.16 36.23
N ILE A 324 29.26 8.33 35.59
CA ILE A 324 28.14 8.78 34.73
C ILE A 324 26.75 8.57 35.38
N ARG A 325 26.69 8.14 36.64
CA ARG A 325 25.42 8.05 37.36
C ARG A 325 24.91 9.44 37.74
N ASN A 326 23.59 9.61 37.71
CA ASN A 326 22.94 10.79 38.27
C ASN A 326 23.17 10.85 39.79
N ALA A 327 23.44 12.04 40.32
CA ALA A 327 23.74 12.28 41.73
C ALA A 327 22.98 13.51 42.28
N PRO A 328 21.63 13.51 42.26
CA PRO A 328 20.83 14.69 42.62
C PRO A 328 20.77 14.97 44.13
N THR A 329 21.10 13.98 44.98
CA THR A 329 21.10 14.16 46.44
C THR A 329 22.53 14.27 46.99
N LYS A 330 22.70 15.07 48.04
CA LYS A 330 24.00 15.22 48.73
C LYS A 330 24.59 13.88 49.18
N LEU A 331 23.74 12.95 49.63
CA LEU A 331 24.16 11.61 50.04
C LEU A 331 24.71 10.79 48.85
N MET A 332 24.07 10.86 47.67
CA MET A 332 24.59 10.19 46.47
C MET A 332 25.95 10.75 46.05
N SER A 333 26.14 12.08 46.10
CA SER A 333 27.44 12.70 45.83
C SER A 333 28.52 12.27 46.84
N GLN A 334 28.18 12.16 48.13
CA GLN A 334 29.07 11.64 49.17
C GLN A 334 29.44 10.17 48.95
N LEU A 335 28.50 9.35 48.45
CA LEU A 335 28.72 7.97 48.04
C LEU A 335 29.46 7.83 46.70
N GLY A 336 29.94 8.92 46.10
CA GLY A 336 30.77 8.93 44.90
C GLY A 336 30.01 8.85 43.56
N TYR A 337 28.68 8.97 43.57
CA TYR A 337 27.90 9.00 42.33
C TYR A 337 28.23 10.29 41.55
N GLY A 338 28.47 10.18 40.25
CA GLY A 338 28.86 11.29 39.38
C GLY A 338 30.28 11.84 39.61
N ARG A 339 31.05 11.27 40.57
CA ARG A 339 32.40 11.74 40.88
C ARG A 339 33.34 11.46 39.71
N GLY A 340 34.04 12.50 39.24
CA GLY A 340 34.98 12.38 38.12
C GLY A 340 34.34 12.47 36.73
N TYR A 341 33.06 12.85 36.62
CA TYR A 341 32.43 13.10 35.33
C TYR A 341 33.12 14.24 34.57
N VAL A 342 33.60 13.97 33.36
CA VAL A 342 34.15 15.01 32.46
C VAL A 342 33.05 15.50 31.51
N HIS A 343 32.57 16.73 31.72
CA HIS A 343 31.57 17.37 30.87
C HIS A 343 32.25 18.10 29.69
N THR A 344 32.41 17.42 28.56
CA THR A 344 33.16 17.89 27.38
C THR A 344 32.63 19.16 26.69
N ASN A 345 31.45 19.64 27.06
CA ASN A 345 30.82 20.84 26.49
C ASN A 345 30.94 22.08 27.39
N GLN A 346 31.78 22.05 28.44
CA GLN A 346 32.11 23.22 29.25
C GLN A 346 33.32 23.98 28.67
N PRO A 347 33.40 25.32 28.83
CA PRO A 347 34.54 26.11 28.33
C PRO A 347 35.86 25.78 29.03
N GLU A 348 35.80 25.22 30.25
CA GLU A 348 36.95 24.77 31.03
C GLU A 348 37.37 23.31 30.72
N ALA A 349 36.64 22.62 29.83
CA ALA A 349 36.92 21.22 29.51
C ALA A 349 38.25 21.09 28.75
N THR A 350 39.21 20.38 29.37
CA THR A 350 40.58 20.21 28.84
C THR A 350 40.66 19.30 27.60
N LEU A 351 39.53 18.72 27.16
CA LEU A 351 39.49 17.65 26.17
C LEU A 351 38.48 17.98 25.05
N PRO A 352 38.87 17.77 23.77
CA PRO A 352 38.12 18.24 22.61
C PRO A 352 36.80 17.49 22.43
N GLN A 353 35.76 18.20 21.97
CA GLN A 353 34.39 17.68 21.82
C GLN A 353 34.29 16.43 20.93
N PHE A 354 35.10 16.34 19.87
CA PHE A 354 35.21 15.14 19.04
C PHE A 354 36.51 15.16 18.22
N GLN A 355 37.34 14.12 18.32
CA GLN A 355 38.52 13.92 17.45
C GLN A 355 38.53 12.54 16.80
N SER A 356 38.50 11.45 17.60
CA SER A 356 38.32 10.09 17.07
C SER A 356 37.81 9.14 18.15
N ARG A 357 37.51 7.88 17.78
CA ARG A 357 37.14 6.82 18.74
C ARG A 357 38.25 6.54 19.78
N ALA A 358 39.51 6.82 19.46
CA ALA A 358 40.64 6.67 20.38
C ALA A 358 40.76 7.84 21.39
N PHE A 359 40.33 9.04 21.02
CA PHE A 359 40.36 10.24 21.87
C PHE A 359 39.03 10.45 22.60
N ARG A 360 38.66 9.49 23.45
CA ARG A 360 37.55 9.66 24.42
C ARG A 360 38.12 10.16 25.75
N ALA A 361 37.51 11.22 26.29
CA ALA A 361 37.90 11.80 27.57
C ALA A 361 37.70 10.85 28.77
N GLN A 362 36.74 9.94 28.68
CA GLN A 362 36.37 8.99 29.73
C GLN A 362 35.72 7.75 29.11
N THR A 363 35.61 6.68 29.91
CA THR A 363 34.82 5.49 29.58
C THR A 363 33.32 5.76 29.74
N TYR A 364 32.49 5.00 29.02
CA TYR A 364 31.02 5.14 29.04
C TYR A 364 30.28 3.81 29.10
N LEU A 365 30.90 2.72 28.60
CA LEU A 365 30.37 1.37 28.76
C LEU A 365 30.72 0.85 30.16
N PRO A 366 29.90 -0.07 30.73
CA PRO A 366 30.27 -0.87 31.90
C PRO A 366 31.63 -1.55 31.71
N GLU A 367 32.33 -1.83 32.80
CA GLU A 367 33.68 -2.42 32.79
C GLU A 367 33.74 -3.72 31.98
N VAL A 368 32.74 -4.59 32.14
CA VAL A 368 32.54 -5.84 31.40
C VAL A 368 32.34 -5.68 29.88
N LEU A 369 32.05 -4.47 29.40
CA LEU A 369 31.86 -4.14 27.98
C LEU A 369 32.93 -3.17 27.44
N LEU A 370 34.01 -2.93 28.18
CA LEU A 370 35.12 -2.11 27.68
C LEU A 370 35.86 -2.80 26.52
N GLY A 371 36.20 -2.02 25.50
CA GLY A 371 36.77 -2.52 24.24
C GLY A 371 35.74 -3.02 23.22
N THR A 372 34.55 -3.43 23.65
CA THR A 372 33.53 -4.02 22.77
C THR A 372 33.07 -3.06 21.68
N GLN A 373 33.17 -3.47 20.41
CA GLN A 373 32.65 -2.70 19.28
C GLN A 373 31.18 -3.02 19.02
N ILE A 374 30.29 -2.15 19.51
CA ILE A 374 28.84 -2.24 19.27
C ILE A 374 28.47 -1.67 17.89
N VAL A 375 28.89 -0.43 17.60
CA VAL A 375 28.62 0.24 16.32
C VAL A 375 29.69 -0.19 15.29
N PRO A 376 29.33 -0.63 14.07
CA PRO A 376 30.31 -0.94 13.03
C PRO A 376 31.06 0.33 12.57
N ASN A 377 32.15 0.17 11.84
CA ASN A 377 32.89 1.31 11.29
C ASN A 377 32.07 1.95 10.16
N ILE A 378 31.44 3.09 10.45
CA ILE A 378 30.67 3.87 9.49
C ILE A 378 31.58 4.92 8.86
N SER A 379 31.90 4.73 7.58
CA SER A 379 32.51 5.78 6.76
C SER A 379 31.52 6.93 6.61
N ARG A 380 31.93 8.18 6.87
CA ARG A 380 31.13 9.33 6.40
C ARG A 380 31.07 9.28 4.88
N PRO A 381 29.88 9.36 4.24
CA PRO A 381 29.80 9.55 2.80
C PRO A 381 30.60 10.79 2.40
N SER A 382 31.43 10.66 1.37
CA SER A 382 32.11 11.81 0.75
C SER A 382 31.06 12.77 0.21
N ALA A 383 31.01 13.98 0.78
CA ALA A 383 30.25 15.18 0.39
C ALA A 383 29.08 14.99 -0.61
N ARG A 384 27.85 15.20 -0.10
CA ARG A 384 26.59 15.53 -0.82
C ARG A 384 26.67 15.41 -2.37
N GLY A 385 26.56 14.18 -2.87
CA GLY A 385 26.17 13.96 -4.26
C GLY A 385 24.72 14.42 -4.43
N GLY A 386 24.52 15.62 -4.96
CA GLY A 386 23.20 16.07 -5.39
C GLY A 386 22.71 15.18 -6.53
N TRP A 387 21.40 14.94 -6.57
CA TRP A 387 20.78 14.20 -7.66
C TRP A 387 21.00 14.95 -8.99
N THR A 388 21.72 14.33 -9.93
CA THR A 388 21.69 14.72 -11.34
C THR A 388 20.54 13.98 -12.03
N PRO A 389 19.70 14.66 -12.82
CA PRO A 389 18.51 14.08 -13.45
C PRO A 389 18.84 13.03 -14.52
#